data_AF-A0A972E7C2-F1
#
_entry.id   AF-A0A972E7C2-F1
#
_cell.length_a   1.000
_cell.length_b   1.000
_cell.length_c   1.000
_cell.angle_alpha   90.00
_cell.angle_beta   90.00
_cell.angle_gamma   90.00
#
_symmetry.space_group_name_H-M   'P 1'
#
loop_
_entity.id
_entity.type
_entity.pdbx_description
1 polymer ?
#
loop_
_entity_poly.entity_id
_entity_poly.type
_entity_poly.pdbx_seq_one_letter_code
_entity_poly.pdbx_strand_id
1 'polypeptide(L)'
;MSFKVTFNQEEKIYNEPVTVLDIVGNDTDIVCAYVNHYVRELTYTIDKDCEIIPLTCKDRDAKPIYEASLRYLVAMAMHNIHPELQIRFAYNVSRSIFMQILNQGTSASGIMMKELIAEMNRLVEQDIPLIRQIVSKEESARIFAEDGYQDKVDILKYRPEKTAHIYRCGNYRNYMYNRMVPSTGYIKKWLVRYYHPGIIIQYPRPDYNGEIPPFEDAPTFGRTLKRAHQWATATGCDSIVGINKRIEKDGEVDFITLCEQNHNRQLCELGQMIEEDKDSIRLICIAGPSSSGKTTFANRLRIELLSRGINPIRISMDDYYLDKNNIPLDENGEPDLESADALNIALFNQNLGDLIAGLEVELPKYDFKQGKRVKGRVLQVPIDQPIIIEGIHALNERLTTSVSSHQKFKIFIAPQSQVNIDNHNPMSLTDLRLLRRIVRDFQFRNSTAIDTLTMWPNVRKGEFKWIYNTQEGANFVFNSFSSYELSVMKKYAMPLLEEIDSESEFFPVAERLIRMLKFFKDLPDMWVPCNSIIREFIGGSCYQDV
;
A
#
# COMPACT_ATOMS: atom_id res chain seq x y z
N MET A 1 -37.24 -21.05 -12.36
CA MET A 1 -37.47 -20.68 -10.95
C MET A 1 -37.52 -19.17 -10.90
N SER A 2 -38.53 -18.58 -10.27
CA SER A 2 -38.56 -17.14 -10.05
C SER A 2 -37.63 -16.78 -8.88
N PHE A 3 -36.97 -15.63 -8.94
CA PHE A 3 -36.14 -15.11 -7.86
C PHE A 3 -36.43 -13.62 -7.64
N LYS A 4 -36.12 -13.14 -6.43
CA LYS A 4 -36.41 -11.78 -5.97
C LYS A 4 -35.15 -10.93 -5.91
N VAL A 5 -35.17 -9.78 -6.56
CA VAL A 5 -34.09 -8.80 -6.49
C VAL A 5 -34.58 -7.56 -5.75
N THR A 6 -33.82 -7.11 -4.76
CA THR A 6 -34.03 -5.84 -4.05
C THR A 6 -33.03 -4.80 -4.56
N PHE A 7 -33.51 -3.67 -5.07
CA PHE A 7 -32.70 -2.55 -5.54
C PHE A 7 -33.41 -1.23 -5.23
N ASN A 8 -32.71 -0.23 -4.66
CA ASN A 8 -33.30 1.05 -4.24
C ASN A 8 -34.56 0.93 -3.37
N GLN A 9 -34.60 -0.05 -2.45
CA GLN A 9 -35.75 -0.37 -1.59
C GLN A 9 -37.00 -0.88 -2.35
N GLU A 10 -36.88 -1.16 -3.64
CA GLU A 10 -37.93 -1.81 -4.44
C GLU A 10 -37.58 -3.29 -4.64
N GLU A 11 -38.60 -4.15 -4.49
CA GLU A 11 -38.48 -5.58 -4.75
C GLU A 11 -39.12 -5.93 -6.08
N LYS A 12 -38.39 -6.64 -6.95
CA LYS A 12 -38.88 -7.10 -8.24
C LYS A 12 -38.60 -8.59 -8.43
N ILE A 13 -39.58 -9.29 -8.98
CA ILE A 13 -39.49 -10.73 -9.25
C ILE A 13 -39.09 -10.93 -10.72
N TYR A 14 -38.08 -11.76 -10.92
CA TYR A 14 -37.56 -12.12 -12.24
C TYR A 14 -37.79 -13.62 -12.49
N ASN A 15 -38.12 -13.96 -13.73
CA ASN A 15 -38.39 -15.35 -14.15
C ASN A 15 -37.25 -15.94 -15.00
N GLU A 16 -36.32 -15.10 -15.45
CA GLU A 16 -35.15 -15.45 -16.25
C GLU A 16 -33.91 -14.77 -15.65
N PRO A 17 -32.70 -15.34 -15.81
CA PRO A 17 -31.49 -14.71 -15.33
C PRO A 17 -31.28 -13.33 -15.96
N VAL A 18 -30.94 -12.34 -15.14
CA VAL A 18 -30.67 -10.96 -15.56
C VAL A 18 -29.29 -10.51 -15.09
N THR A 19 -28.69 -9.56 -15.78
CA THR A 19 -27.42 -8.98 -15.31
C THR A 19 -27.68 -7.86 -14.30
N VAL A 20 -26.68 -7.57 -13.46
CA VAL A 20 -26.71 -6.38 -12.59
C VAL A 20 -26.93 -5.11 -13.42
N LEU A 21 -26.31 -5.03 -14.60
CA LEU A 21 -26.41 -3.91 -15.54
C LEU A 21 -27.86 -3.69 -16.03
N ASP A 22 -28.61 -4.77 -16.29
CA ASP A 22 -30.02 -4.68 -16.69
C ASP A 22 -30.90 -4.09 -15.57
N ILE A 23 -30.46 -4.19 -14.32
CA ILE A 23 -31.19 -3.73 -13.13
C ILE A 23 -30.81 -2.29 -12.77
N VAL A 24 -29.50 -1.99 -12.71
CA VAL A 24 -29.01 -0.64 -12.35
C VAL A 24 -29.17 0.36 -13.50
N GLY A 25 -29.31 -0.12 -14.73
CA GLY A 25 -29.42 0.70 -15.93
C GLY A 25 -28.06 1.20 -16.45
N ASN A 26 -28.10 2.06 -17.47
CA ASN A 26 -26.90 2.54 -18.17
C ASN A 26 -26.25 3.78 -17.51
N ASP A 27 -26.36 3.91 -16.19
CA ASP A 27 -25.64 4.97 -15.48
C ASP A 27 -24.15 4.63 -15.42
N THR A 28 -23.38 5.30 -16.27
CA THR A 28 -21.93 5.12 -16.40
C THR A 28 -21.11 5.58 -15.19
N ASP A 29 -21.73 6.26 -14.23
CA ASP A 29 -21.06 6.61 -12.96
C ASP A 29 -21.01 5.41 -12.00
N ILE A 30 -21.85 4.39 -12.23
CA ILE A 30 -21.83 3.12 -11.50
C ILE A 30 -20.70 2.25 -12.08
N VAL A 31 -19.72 1.91 -11.24
CA VAL A 31 -18.53 1.15 -11.61
C VAL A 31 -18.77 -0.36 -11.42
N CYS A 32 -19.42 -0.71 -10.31
CA CYS A 32 -19.72 -2.07 -9.89
C CYS A 32 -20.89 -2.05 -8.90
N ALA A 33 -21.27 -3.20 -8.36
CA ALA A 33 -22.28 -3.27 -7.31
C ALA A 33 -21.91 -4.32 -6.26
N TYR A 34 -22.40 -4.15 -5.05
CA TYR A 34 -22.59 -5.29 -4.16
C TYR A 34 -23.80 -6.09 -4.65
N VAL A 35 -23.64 -7.40 -4.74
CA VAL A 35 -24.74 -8.37 -4.85
C VAL A 35 -24.67 -9.20 -3.57
N ASN A 36 -25.63 -8.96 -2.67
CA ASN A 36 -25.51 -9.27 -1.24
C ASN A 36 -24.23 -8.65 -0.67
N HIS A 37 -23.30 -9.46 -0.15
CA HIS A 37 -22.02 -8.99 0.40
C HIS A 37 -20.85 -9.05 -0.60
N TYR A 38 -21.09 -9.49 -1.84
CA TYR A 38 -20.03 -9.68 -2.83
C TYR A 38 -19.95 -8.52 -3.80
N VAL A 39 -18.78 -7.92 -3.95
CA VAL A 39 -18.52 -6.98 -5.06
C VAL A 39 -18.59 -7.74 -6.39
N ARG A 40 -19.47 -7.34 -7.30
CA ARG A 40 -19.64 -7.96 -8.63
C ARG A 40 -19.51 -6.93 -9.75
N GLU A 41 -19.13 -7.43 -10.91
CA GLU A 41 -19.16 -6.65 -12.17
C GLU A 41 -20.62 -6.39 -12.54
N LEU A 42 -20.92 -5.28 -13.23
CA LEU A 42 -22.30 -5.05 -13.66
C LEU A 42 -22.75 -6.10 -14.71
N THR A 43 -21.83 -6.77 -15.38
CA THR A 43 -22.12 -7.88 -16.30
C THR A 43 -22.39 -9.21 -15.59
N TYR A 44 -22.33 -9.25 -14.26
CA TYR A 44 -22.62 -10.46 -13.49
C TYR A 44 -24.09 -10.88 -13.62
N THR A 45 -24.32 -12.14 -13.96
CA THR A 45 -25.66 -12.73 -14.08
C THR A 45 -26.18 -13.18 -12.72
N ILE A 46 -27.42 -12.80 -12.42
CA ILE A 46 -28.16 -13.14 -11.21
C ILE A 46 -29.22 -14.18 -11.58
N ASP A 47 -29.29 -15.24 -10.77
CA ASP A 47 -30.24 -16.34 -10.91
C ASP A 47 -30.88 -16.75 -9.57
N LYS A 48 -30.65 -15.97 -8.51
CA LYS A 48 -31.10 -16.21 -7.13
C LYS A 48 -31.46 -14.91 -6.44
N ASP A 49 -32.16 -15.04 -5.32
CA ASP A 49 -32.55 -13.91 -4.49
C ASP A 49 -31.33 -13.10 -4.06
N CYS A 50 -31.38 -11.79 -4.25
CA CYS A 50 -30.28 -10.91 -3.86
C CYS A 50 -30.70 -9.46 -3.60
N GLU A 51 -29.85 -8.76 -2.86
CA GLU A 51 -29.86 -7.31 -2.73
C GLU A 51 -28.74 -6.70 -3.58
N ILE A 52 -29.04 -5.60 -4.27
CA ILE A 52 -28.07 -4.88 -5.10
C ILE A 52 -27.85 -3.49 -4.56
N ILE A 53 -26.59 -3.15 -4.30
CA ILE A 53 -26.17 -1.80 -3.90
C ILE A 53 -25.16 -1.28 -4.94
N PRO A 54 -25.48 -0.24 -5.72
CA PRO A 54 -24.59 0.29 -6.74
C PRO A 54 -23.42 1.04 -6.10
N LEU A 55 -22.23 0.91 -6.70
CA LEU A 55 -21.01 1.53 -6.23
C LEU A 55 -20.40 2.41 -7.32
N THR A 56 -19.94 3.59 -6.91
CA THR A 56 -19.35 4.62 -7.75
C THR A 56 -17.89 4.86 -7.36
N CYS A 57 -17.17 5.75 -8.05
CA CYS A 57 -15.81 6.15 -7.65
C CYS A 57 -15.69 6.78 -6.25
N LYS A 58 -16.82 7.09 -5.57
CA LYS A 58 -16.86 7.52 -4.17
C LYS A 58 -16.62 6.35 -3.20
N ASP A 59 -16.91 5.14 -3.65
CA ASP A 59 -16.88 3.93 -2.84
C ASP A 59 -15.51 3.25 -2.90
N ARG A 60 -15.02 2.80 -1.75
CA ARG A 60 -13.66 2.26 -1.60
C ARG A 60 -13.44 0.98 -2.42
N ASP A 61 -14.46 0.15 -2.54
CA ASP A 61 -14.40 -1.12 -3.26
C ASP A 61 -14.57 -1.00 -4.78
N ALA A 62 -15.10 0.13 -5.26
CA ALA A 62 -15.16 0.45 -6.68
C ALA A 62 -13.79 0.93 -7.23
N LYS A 63 -12.99 1.59 -6.38
CA LYS A 63 -11.70 2.18 -6.78
C LYS A 63 -10.75 1.17 -7.46
N PRO A 64 -10.51 -0.05 -6.94
CA PRO A 64 -9.66 -1.05 -7.61
C PRO A 64 -10.18 -1.53 -8.98
N ILE A 65 -11.50 -1.49 -9.20
CA ILE A 65 -12.16 -1.90 -10.44
C ILE A 65 -12.02 -0.80 -11.50
N TYR A 66 -12.31 0.45 -11.12
CA TYR A 66 -12.12 1.59 -12.00
C TYR A 66 -10.64 1.74 -12.41
N GLU A 67 -9.72 1.61 -11.45
CA GLU A 67 -8.29 1.71 -11.69
C GLU A 67 -7.77 0.60 -12.62
N ALA A 68 -8.22 -0.65 -12.45
CA ALA A 68 -7.86 -1.75 -13.34
C ALA A 68 -8.43 -1.57 -14.75
N SER A 69 -9.66 -1.06 -14.85
CA SER A 69 -10.32 -0.67 -16.09
C SER A 69 -9.52 0.38 -16.85
N LEU A 70 -9.09 1.44 -16.16
CA LEU A 70 -8.25 2.47 -16.74
C LEU A 70 -6.88 1.92 -17.20
N ARG A 71 -6.22 1.06 -16.40
CA ARG A 71 -4.97 0.40 -16.83
C ARG A 71 -5.16 -0.43 -18.09
N TYR A 72 -6.29 -1.13 -18.23
CA TYR A 72 -6.61 -1.88 -19.45
C TYR A 72 -6.81 -0.96 -20.65
N LEU A 73 -7.58 0.12 -20.50
CA LEU A 73 -7.79 1.11 -21.56
C LEU A 73 -6.46 1.71 -22.03
N VAL A 74 -5.58 2.07 -21.09
CA VAL A 74 -4.24 2.61 -21.40
C VAL A 74 -3.38 1.58 -22.12
N ALA A 75 -3.36 0.33 -21.65
CA ALA A 75 -2.59 -0.73 -22.30
C ALA A 75 -3.11 -1.05 -23.72
N MET A 76 -4.43 -1.06 -23.89
CA MET A 76 -5.07 -1.23 -25.20
C MET A 76 -4.75 -0.06 -26.13
N ALA A 77 -4.86 1.18 -25.65
CA ALA A 77 -4.54 2.37 -26.43
C ALA A 77 -3.07 2.37 -26.87
N MET A 78 -2.13 2.09 -25.95
CA MET A 78 -0.71 1.95 -26.27
C MET A 78 -0.45 0.85 -27.29
N HIS A 79 -1.11 -0.30 -27.18
CA HIS A 79 -0.98 -1.39 -28.15
C HIS A 79 -1.47 -0.99 -29.55
N ASN A 80 -2.52 -0.16 -29.65
CA ASN A 80 -3.03 0.31 -30.94
C ASN A 80 -2.10 1.32 -31.62
N ILE A 81 -1.48 2.23 -30.85
CA ILE A 81 -0.61 3.29 -31.41
C ILE A 81 0.85 2.86 -31.56
N HIS A 82 1.33 1.99 -30.68
CA HIS A 82 2.73 1.55 -30.57
C HIS A 82 2.81 0.06 -30.18
N PRO A 83 2.40 -0.87 -31.06
CA PRO A 83 2.37 -2.31 -30.77
C PRO A 83 3.75 -2.91 -30.45
N GLU A 84 4.84 -2.26 -30.86
CA GLU A 84 6.22 -2.66 -30.58
C GLU A 84 6.67 -2.36 -29.14
N LEU A 85 5.95 -1.48 -28.43
CA LEU A 85 6.32 -1.05 -27.10
C LEU A 85 5.70 -1.94 -26.01
N GLN A 86 6.55 -2.39 -25.12
CA GLN A 86 6.18 -3.06 -23.89
C GLN A 86 6.08 -2.04 -22.77
N ILE A 87 4.94 -2.00 -22.10
CA ILE A 87 4.69 -1.07 -21.01
C ILE A 87 4.60 -1.79 -19.68
N ARG A 88 4.88 -1.06 -18.60
CA ARG A 88 4.70 -1.53 -17.24
C ARG A 88 4.03 -0.46 -16.39
N PHE A 89 3.06 -0.87 -15.59
CA PHE A 89 2.44 -0.03 -14.58
C PHE A 89 3.10 -0.22 -13.22
N ALA A 90 3.28 0.90 -12.52
CA ALA A 90 3.68 1.01 -11.13
C ALA A 90 2.85 2.09 -10.43
N TYR A 91 3.00 2.24 -9.11
CA TYR A 91 2.48 3.41 -8.38
C TYR A 91 3.59 4.43 -8.16
N ASN A 92 3.25 5.71 -8.27
CA ASN A 92 4.22 6.80 -8.15
C ASN A 92 3.65 7.98 -7.35
N VAL A 93 4.37 9.12 -7.37
CA VAL A 93 4.01 10.39 -6.74
C VAL A 93 2.55 10.77 -7.00
N SER A 94 1.99 11.52 -6.05
CA SER A 94 0.57 11.87 -6.05
C SER A 94 -0.40 10.68 -6.09
N ARG A 95 0.07 9.46 -5.74
CA ARG A 95 -0.73 8.22 -5.67
C ARG A 95 -1.35 7.83 -7.02
N SER A 96 -0.61 8.13 -8.08
CA SER A 96 -1.03 7.95 -9.47
C SER A 96 -0.52 6.61 -10.02
N ILE A 97 -1.14 6.14 -11.10
CA ILE A 97 -0.54 5.09 -11.93
C ILE A 97 0.64 5.73 -12.68
N PHE A 98 1.74 5.00 -12.77
CA PHE A 98 2.89 5.37 -13.57
C PHE A 98 3.14 4.32 -14.64
N MET A 99 3.08 4.75 -15.90
CA MET A 99 3.38 3.93 -17.05
C MET A 99 4.84 4.13 -17.45
N GLN A 100 5.60 3.04 -17.46
CA GLN A 100 6.98 2.97 -17.91
C GLN A 100 7.04 2.21 -19.23
N ILE A 101 7.99 2.59 -20.09
CA ILE A 101 8.33 1.82 -21.29
C ILE A 101 9.50 0.92 -20.93
N LEU A 102 9.37 -0.37 -21.23
CA LEU A 102 10.39 -1.38 -20.91
C LEU A 102 11.44 -1.53 -22.01
N ASN A 103 11.13 -1.11 -23.24
CA ASN A 103 12.06 -1.17 -24.37
C ASN A 103 13.31 -0.31 -24.08
N GLN A 104 14.49 -0.93 -24.13
CA GLN A 104 15.75 -0.25 -23.84
C GLN A 104 15.97 0.96 -24.75
N GLY A 105 16.48 2.05 -24.19
CA GLY A 105 16.76 3.29 -24.93
C GLY A 105 15.51 4.08 -25.32
N THR A 106 14.30 3.60 -25.00
CA THR A 106 13.04 4.29 -25.28
C THR A 106 12.49 4.92 -24.00
N SER A 107 11.97 6.14 -24.10
CA SER A 107 11.29 6.82 -22.99
C SER A 107 10.00 7.44 -23.50
N ALA A 108 9.05 7.66 -22.59
CA ALA A 108 7.83 8.36 -22.95
C ALA A 108 8.16 9.78 -23.45
N SER A 109 7.31 10.31 -24.31
CA SER A 109 7.43 11.66 -24.83
C SER A 109 6.12 12.42 -24.71
N GLY A 110 6.19 13.75 -24.81
CA GLY A 110 4.98 14.58 -24.87
C GLY A 110 4.11 14.31 -26.10
N ILE A 111 4.68 13.77 -27.18
CA ILE A 111 3.96 13.36 -28.40
C ILE A 111 3.18 12.08 -28.11
N MET A 112 3.86 11.05 -27.59
CA MET A 112 3.25 9.79 -27.19
C MET A 112 2.12 9.98 -26.19
N MET A 113 2.27 10.91 -25.25
CA MET A 113 1.21 11.29 -24.31
C MET A 113 -0.04 11.81 -25.05
N LYS A 114 0.12 12.68 -26.06
CA LYS A 114 -1.01 13.23 -26.83
C LYS A 114 -1.68 12.15 -27.67
N GLU A 115 -0.90 11.28 -28.31
CA GLU A 115 -1.39 10.14 -29.09
C GLU A 115 -2.18 9.17 -28.18
N LEU A 116 -1.65 8.87 -27.00
CA LEU A 116 -2.32 8.06 -25.99
C LEU A 116 -3.66 8.66 -25.59
N ILE A 117 -3.71 9.97 -25.27
CA ILE A 117 -4.97 10.65 -24.89
C ILE A 117 -5.99 10.59 -26.04
N ALA A 118 -5.55 10.86 -27.27
CA ALA A 118 -6.43 10.83 -28.44
C ALA A 118 -7.03 9.44 -28.66
N GLU A 119 -6.20 8.39 -28.57
CA GLU A 119 -6.64 7.02 -28.73
C GLU A 119 -7.55 6.56 -27.59
N MET A 120 -7.24 6.92 -26.34
CA MET A 120 -8.13 6.64 -25.20
C MET A 120 -9.51 7.26 -25.39
N ASN A 121 -9.58 8.54 -25.81
CA ASN A 121 -10.86 9.20 -26.08
C ASN A 121 -11.64 8.48 -27.19
N ARG A 122 -10.97 8.11 -28.29
CA ARG A 122 -11.57 7.36 -29.40
C ARG A 122 -12.16 6.03 -28.93
N LEU A 123 -11.42 5.28 -28.10
CA LEU A 123 -11.87 3.99 -27.57
C LEU A 123 -13.04 4.12 -26.60
N VAL A 124 -13.07 5.18 -25.78
CA VAL A 124 -14.18 5.46 -24.84
C VAL A 124 -15.44 5.87 -25.60
N GLU A 125 -15.32 6.70 -26.64
CA GLU A 125 -16.45 7.11 -27.49
C GLU A 125 -17.10 5.93 -28.22
N GLN A 126 -16.31 4.89 -28.54
CA GLN A 126 -16.81 3.66 -29.17
C GLN A 126 -17.56 2.72 -28.22
N ASP A 127 -17.50 2.95 -26.91
CA ASP A 127 -18.17 2.16 -25.87
C ASP A 127 -18.03 0.63 -26.06
N ILE A 128 -16.79 0.18 -26.25
CA ILE A 128 -16.49 -1.21 -26.62
C ILE A 128 -16.67 -2.11 -25.39
N PRO A 129 -17.43 -3.22 -25.48
CA PRO A 129 -17.63 -4.14 -24.37
C PRO A 129 -16.34 -4.83 -23.88
N LEU A 130 -16.18 -4.91 -22.57
CA LEU A 130 -15.11 -5.63 -21.86
C LEU A 130 -15.61 -7.03 -21.48
N ILE A 131 -15.44 -7.99 -22.38
CA ILE A 131 -16.02 -9.34 -22.22
C ILE A 131 -15.06 -10.22 -21.42
N ARG A 132 -15.48 -10.62 -20.22
CA ARG A 132 -14.75 -11.56 -19.37
C ARG A 132 -14.95 -13.00 -19.84
N GLN A 133 -13.86 -13.73 -19.97
CA GLN A 133 -13.83 -15.15 -20.35
C GLN A 133 -13.06 -15.95 -19.32
N ILE A 134 -13.51 -17.18 -19.06
CA ILE A 134 -12.79 -18.16 -18.23
C ILE A 134 -12.18 -19.18 -19.17
N VAL A 135 -10.86 -19.31 -19.15
CA VAL A 135 -10.13 -20.27 -19.99
C VAL A 135 -9.25 -21.16 -19.11
N SER A 136 -8.78 -22.28 -19.65
CA SER A 136 -7.80 -23.11 -18.95
C SER A 136 -6.46 -22.37 -18.83
N LYS A 137 -5.64 -22.81 -17.87
CA LYS A 137 -4.28 -22.28 -17.68
C LYS A 137 -3.43 -22.44 -18.93
N GLU A 138 -3.54 -23.57 -19.63
CA GLU A 138 -2.81 -23.86 -20.87
C GLU A 138 -3.26 -22.94 -22.01
N GLU A 139 -4.56 -22.70 -22.14
CA GLU A 139 -5.10 -21.79 -23.16
C GLU A 139 -4.71 -20.34 -22.86
N SER A 140 -4.75 -19.92 -21.60
CA SER A 140 -4.28 -18.59 -21.22
C SER A 140 -2.79 -18.38 -21.52
N ALA A 141 -1.95 -19.40 -21.32
CA ALA A 141 -0.54 -19.34 -21.66
C ALA A 141 -0.33 -19.19 -23.16
N ARG A 142 -1.11 -19.91 -23.99
CA ARG A 142 -1.05 -19.76 -25.45
C ARG A 142 -1.45 -18.36 -25.89
N ILE A 143 -2.60 -17.85 -25.41
CA ILE A 143 -3.09 -16.51 -25.73
C ILE A 143 -2.04 -15.44 -25.38
N PHE A 144 -1.49 -15.48 -24.17
CA PHE A 144 -0.49 -14.50 -23.76
C PHE A 144 0.83 -14.62 -24.53
N ALA A 145 1.25 -15.83 -24.91
CA ALA A 145 2.43 -16.01 -25.74
C ALA A 145 2.23 -15.43 -27.15
N GLU A 146 1.05 -15.65 -27.77
CA GLU A 146 0.68 -15.06 -29.07
C GLU A 146 0.66 -13.53 -29.02
N ASP A 147 0.14 -12.96 -27.93
CA ASP A 147 0.01 -11.51 -27.75
C ASP A 147 1.31 -10.84 -27.20
N GLY A 148 2.39 -11.60 -27.02
CA GLY A 148 3.70 -11.10 -26.59
C GLY A 148 3.85 -10.83 -25.08
N TYR A 149 2.92 -11.31 -24.24
CA TYR A 149 2.91 -11.13 -22.78
C TYR A 149 3.63 -12.26 -22.03
N GLN A 150 4.95 -12.36 -22.20
CA GLN A 150 5.76 -13.41 -21.57
C GLN A 150 5.72 -13.35 -20.02
N ASP A 151 5.61 -12.16 -19.43
CA ASP A 151 5.46 -11.97 -17.98
C ASP A 151 4.19 -12.63 -17.44
N LYS A 152 3.09 -12.60 -18.23
CA LYS A 152 1.84 -13.28 -17.88
C LYS A 152 1.93 -14.79 -18.04
N VAL A 153 2.69 -15.27 -19.03
CA VAL A 153 2.98 -16.71 -19.17
C VAL A 153 3.77 -17.21 -17.96
N ASP A 154 4.79 -16.48 -17.54
CA ASP A 154 5.67 -16.85 -16.43
C ASP A 154 4.93 -16.94 -15.08
N ILE A 155 4.04 -15.99 -14.78
CA ILE A 155 3.28 -15.99 -13.51
C ILE A 155 2.27 -17.13 -13.42
N LEU A 156 1.76 -17.63 -14.55
CA LEU A 156 0.82 -18.76 -14.55
C LEU A 156 1.42 -19.99 -13.87
N LYS A 157 2.73 -20.24 -13.94
CA LYS A 157 3.40 -21.34 -13.22
C LYS A 157 3.02 -21.37 -11.74
N TYR A 158 2.91 -20.20 -11.10
CA TYR A 158 2.63 -20.04 -9.68
C TYR A 158 1.14 -19.88 -9.35
N ARG A 159 0.26 -19.97 -10.35
CA ARG A 159 -1.20 -19.99 -10.14
C ARG A 159 -1.64 -21.40 -9.73
N PRO A 160 -2.29 -21.57 -8.56
CA PRO A 160 -2.78 -22.87 -8.12
C PRO A 160 -4.06 -23.29 -8.85
N GLU A 161 -4.90 -22.35 -9.28
CA GLU A 161 -6.13 -22.66 -10.02
C GLU A 161 -5.83 -23.14 -11.46
N LYS A 162 -6.67 -24.07 -11.95
CA LYS A 162 -6.58 -24.64 -13.32
C LYS A 162 -7.09 -23.70 -14.41
N THR A 163 -7.77 -22.62 -14.03
CA THR A 163 -8.38 -21.66 -14.94
C THR A 163 -7.92 -20.24 -14.65
N ALA A 164 -7.92 -19.40 -15.68
CA ALA A 164 -7.61 -17.98 -15.60
C ALA A 164 -8.71 -17.15 -16.26
N HIS A 165 -8.83 -15.89 -15.83
CA HIS A 165 -9.70 -14.92 -16.49
C HIS A 165 -8.94 -14.18 -17.57
N ILE A 166 -9.60 -13.89 -18.68
CA ILE A 166 -9.11 -12.99 -19.73
C ILE A 166 -10.24 -12.04 -20.07
N TYR A 167 -9.91 -10.76 -20.32
CA TYR A 167 -10.86 -9.80 -20.86
C TYR A 167 -10.54 -9.53 -22.32
N ARG A 168 -11.57 -9.60 -23.16
CA ARG A 168 -11.51 -9.24 -24.56
C ARG A 168 -12.27 -7.94 -24.80
N CYS A 169 -11.62 -6.98 -25.44
CA CYS A 169 -12.20 -5.70 -25.84
C CYS A 169 -11.93 -5.50 -27.33
N GLY A 170 -12.93 -5.76 -28.17
CA GLY A 170 -12.73 -5.89 -29.62
C GLY A 170 -11.77 -7.04 -29.93
N ASN A 171 -10.63 -6.71 -30.54
CA ASN A 171 -9.56 -7.65 -30.87
C ASN A 171 -8.45 -7.72 -29.80
N TYR A 172 -8.46 -6.81 -28.82
CA TYR A 172 -7.46 -6.77 -27.76
C TYR A 172 -7.81 -7.76 -26.64
N ARG A 173 -6.82 -8.52 -26.17
CA ARG A 173 -6.97 -9.50 -25.10
C ARG A 173 -5.93 -9.20 -24.02
N ASN A 174 -6.34 -9.17 -22.76
CA ASN A 174 -5.43 -8.94 -21.63
C ASN A 174 -6.04 -9.45 -20.32
N TYR A 175 -5.20 -9.63 -19.31
CA TYR A 175 -5.61 -9.95 -17.94
C TYR A 175 -5.32 -8.79 -17.00
N MET A 176 -6.34 -8.44 -16.21
CA MET A 176 -6.24 -7.56 -15.05
C MET A 176 -6.55 -8.35 -13.79
N TYR A 177 -5.81 -8.07 -12.73
CA TYR A 177 -5.94 -8.78 -11.46
C TYR A 177 -7.31 -8.58 -10.79
N ASN A 178 -7.91 -7.40 -10.99
CA ASN A 178 -9.24 -7.04 -10.50
C ASN A 178 -10.33 -7.24 -11.56
N ARG A 179 -11.58 -7.12 -11.11
CA ARG A 179 -12.79 -7.00 -11.93
C ARG A 179 -12.77 -5.70 -12.75
N MET A 180 -13.62 -5.64 -13.78
CA MET A 180 -13.64 -4.55 -14.76
C MET A 180 -15.05 -3.93 -14.89
N VAL A 181 -15.10 -2.69 -15.38
CA VAL A 181 -16.35 -2.06 -15.82
C VAL A 181 -16.90 -2.75 -17.09
N PRO A 182 -18.18 -2.57 -17.44
CA PRO A 182 -18.81 -3.29 -18.56
C PRO A 182 -18.24 -2.99 -19.94
N SER A 183 -17.81 -1.76 -20.17
CA SER A 183 -17.33 -1.28 -21.47
C SER A 183 -16.41 -0.06 -21.30
N THR A 184 -15.68 0.29 -22.36
CA THR A 184 -14.79 1.46 -22.34
C THR A 184 -15.51 2.77 -22.02
N GLY A 185 -16.80 2.90 -22.34
CA GLY A 185 -17.61 4.10 -22.06
C GLY A 185 -17.79 4.44 -20.57
N TYR A 186 -17.54 3.49 -19.66
CA TYR A 186 -17.60 3.71 -18.20
C TYR A 186 -16.32 4.35 -17.65
N ILE A 187 -15.23 4.33 -18.41
CA ILE A 187 -13.97 4.94 -18.02
C ILE A 187 -14.03 6.37 -18.55
N LYS A 188 -14.42 7.34 -17.71
CA LYS A 188 -14.72 8.74 -18.14
C LYS A 188 -13.80 9.82 -17.58
N LYS A 189 -13.21 9.57 -16.42
CA LYS A 189 -12.40 10.53 -15.67
C LYS A 189 -10.95 10.05 -15.57
N TRP A 190 -10.02 10.74 -16.22
CA TRP A 190 -8.58 10.57 -16.02
C TRP A 190 -7.83 11.87 -16.36
N LEU A 191 -6.63 12.02 -15.80
CA LEU A 191 -5.66 13.03 -16.24
C LEU A 191 -4.35 12.32 -16.58
N VAL A 192 -3.81 12.60 -17.76
CA VAL A 192 -2.55 12.02 -18.22
C VAL A 192 -1.51 13.14 -18.28
N ARG A 193 -0.34 12.90 -17.69
CA ARG A 193 0.76 13.86 -17.62
C ARG A 193 2.06 13.18 -18.00
N TYR A 194 2.83 13.81 -18.89
CA TYR A 194 4.21 13.39 -19.12
C TYR A 194 5.03 13.65 -17.85
N TYR A 195 5.71 12.61 -17.37
CA TYR A 195 6.51 12.67 -16.15
C TYR A 195 7.75 11.80 -16.35
N HIS A 196 8.84 12.43 -16.77
CA HIS A 196 10.05 11.74 -17.22
C HIS A 196 10.54 10.67 -16.21
N PRO A 197 10.89 9.45 -16.66
CA PRO A 197 10.95 8.97 -18.05
C PRO A 197 9.64 8.34 -18.58
N GLY A 198 8.53 8.46 -17.85
CA GLY A 198 7.26 7.80 -18.17
C GLY A 198 6.07 8.75 -18.25
N ILE A 199 4.89 8.20 -17.98
CA ILE A 199 3.61 8.92 -17.98
C ILE A 199 2.89 8.66 -16.66
N ILE A 200 2.41 9.72 -16.02
CA ILE A 200 1.54 9.66 -14.85
C ILE A 200 0.08 9.71 -15.30
N ILE A 201 -0.74 8.84 -14.71
CA ILE A 201 -2.17 8.74 -14.99
C ILE A 201 -2.91 8.83 -13.65
N GLN A 202 -3.64 9.92 -13.47
CA GLN A 202 -4.48 10.18 -12.29
C GLN A 202 -5.92 9.79 -12.59
N TYR A 203 -6.62 9.35 -11.56
CA TYR A 203 -7.98 8.82 -11.63
C TYR A 203 -8.77 9.20 -10.37
N PRO A 204 -10.11 9.15 -10.40
CA PRO A 204 -10.98 9.40 -9.26
C PRO A 204 -10.61 8.63 -8.00
N ARG A 205 -10.72 9.26 -6.83
CA ARG A 205 -10.45 8.59 -5.55
C ARG A 205 -11.59 8.79 -4.54
N PRO A 206 -11.92 7.75 -3.76
CA PRO A 206 -12.85 7.85 -2.63
C PRO A 206 -12.46 8.95 -1.64
N ASP A 207 -11.15 9.07 -1.37
CA ASP A 207 -10.57 10.09 -0.47
C ASP A 207 -10.83 11.53 -0.94
N TYR A 208 -11.26 11.71 -2.20
CA TYR A 208 -11.59 12.97 -2.85
C TYR A 208 -13.03 12.94 -3.41
N ASN A 209 -13.94 12.20 -2.76
CA ASN A 209 -15.36 12.12 -3.12
C ASN A 209 -15.62 11.75 -4.60
N GLY A 210 -14.82 10.81 -5.13
CA GLY A 210 -14.93 10.37 -6.52
C GLY A 210 -14.40 11.37 -7.55
N GLU A 211 -13.61 12.35 -7.13
CA GLU A 211 -12.90 13.27 -8.01
C GLU A 211 -11.40 12.95 -8.11
N ILE A 212 -10.76 13.50 -9.15
CA ILE A 212 -9.33 13.34 -9.36
C ILE A 212 -8.58 14.33 -8.45
N PRO A 213 -7.70 13.86 -7.54
CA PRO A 213 -6.96 14.76 -6.67
C PRO A 213 -6.01 15.67 -7.48
N PRO A 214 -5.69 16.87 -6.97
CA PRO A 214 -4.68 17.73 -7.58
C PRO A 214 -3.33 16.99 -7.65
N PHE A 215 -2.56 17.27 -8.70
CA PHE A 215 -1.21 16.74 -8.82
C PHE A 215 -0.27 17.52 -7.91
N GLU A 216 0.40 16.82 -7.01
CA GLU A 216 1.48 17.35 -6.17
C GLU A 216 2.77 16.60 -6.49
N ASP A 217 3.79 17.35 -6.91
CA ASP A 217 5.11 16.77 -7.11
C ASP A 217 5.77 16.45 -5.77
N ALA A 218 6.53 15.36 -5.73
CA ALA A 218 7.19 14.86 -4.52
C ALA A 218 8.55 14.27 -4.90
N PRO A 219 9.56 15.10 -5.23
CA PRO A 219 10.82 14.65 -5.80
C PRO A 219 11.62 13.78 -4.83
N THR A 220 11.54 14.03 -3.52
CA THR A 220 12.18 13.19 -2.50
C THR A 220 11.61 11.78 -2.53
N PHE A 221 10.28 11.67 -2.56
CA PHE A 221 9.59 10.40 -2.69
C PHE A 221 9.89 9.70 -4.04
N GLY A 222 9.85 10.45 -5.14
CA GLY A 222 10.14 9.94 -6.49
C GLY A 222 11.55 9.36 -6.62
N ARG A 223 12.57 10.00 -6.01
CA ARG A 223 13.94 9.45 -5.95
C ARG A 223 13.98 8.11 -5.22
N THR A 224 13.24 7.98 -4.12
CA THR A 224 13.18 6.73 -3.35
C THR A 224 12.50 5.60 -4.12
N LEU A 225 11.38 5.89 -4.79
CA LEU A 225 10.73 4.91 -5.66
C LEU A 225 11.66 4.44 -6.78
N LYS A 226 12.38 5.37 -7.42
CA LYS A 226 13.37 5.06 -8.45
C LYS A 226 14.48 4.14 -7.91
N ARG A 227 15.05 4.47 -6.74
CA ARG A 227 16.07 3.65 -6.09
C ARG A 227 15.54 2.24 -5.74
N ALA A 228 14.32 2.16 -5.21
CA ALA A 228 13.67 0.88 -4.88
C ALA A 228 13.46 0.02 -6.13
N HIS A 229 13.00 0.63 -7.24
CA HIS A 229 12.81 -0.05 -8.52
C HIS A 229 14.14 -0.54 -9.10
N GLN A 230 15.17 0.31 -9.14
CA GLN A 230 16.50 -0.05 -9.62
C GLN A 230 17.09 -1.24 -8.87
N TRP A 231 16.98 -1.23 -7.53
CA TRP A 231 17.45 -2.37 -6.71
C TRP A 231 16.62 -3.63 -6.98
N ALA A 232 15.29 -3.52 -7.06
CA ALA A 232 14.42 -4.65 -7.34
C ALA A 232 14.74 -5.27 -8.72
N THR A 233 14.92 -4.47 -9.77
CA THR A 233 15.29 -4.97 -11.10
C THR A 233 16.69 -5.60 -11.10
N ALA A 234 17.69 -4.94 -10.50
CA ALA A 234 19.06 -5.47 -10.44
C ALA A 234 19.15 -6.80 -9.67
N THR A 235 18.29 -6.98 -8.68
CA THR A 235 18.19 -8.23 -7.90
C THR A 235 17.15 -9.20 -8.43
N GLY A 236 16.44 -8.90 -9.53
CA GLY A 236 15.38 -9.76 -10.06
C GLY A 236 14.21 -9.97 -9.09
N CYS A 237 13.96 -8.99 -8.22
CA CYS A 237 12.89 -8.98 -7.20
C CYS A 237 11.76 -8.01 -7.55
N ASP A 238 11.71 -7.48 -8.76
CA ASP A 238 10.67 -6.56 -9.23
C ASP A 238 9.37 -7.28 -9.62
N SER A 239 9.31 -8.61 -9.59
CA SER A 239 8.09 -9.37 -9.85
C SER A 239 7.95 -10.55 -8.89
N ILE A 240 6.71 -11.03 -8.69
CA ILE A 240 6.47 -12.24 -7.90
C ILE A 240 7.18 -13.45 -8.52
N VAL A 241 7.20 -13.55 -9.85
CA VAL A 241 7.97 -14.55 -10.60
C VAL A 241 9.45 -14.48 -10.22
N GLY A 242 10.03 -13.29 -10.23
CA GLY A 242 11.44 -13.06 -9.89
C GLY A 242 11.75 -13.48 -8.45
N ILE A 243 10.91 -13.06 -7.49
CA ILE A 243 11.01 -13.46 -6.08
C ILE A 243 10.95 -14.98 -5.93
N ASN A 244 9.99 -15.65 -6.56
CA ASN A 244 9.87 -17.11 -6.48
C ASN A 244 11.07 -17.82 -7.14
N LYS A 245 11.59 -17.30 -8.26
CA LYS A 245 12.81 -17.82 -8.91
C LYS A 245 14.03 -17.68 -8.00
N ARG A 246 14.14 -16.59 -7.22
CA ARG A 246 15.21 -16.41 -6.23
C ARG A 246 15.15 -17.46 -5.13
N ILE A 247 13.97 -17.71 -4.57
CA ILE A 247 13.77 -18.77 -3.56
C ILE A 247 14.15 -20.14 -4.13
N GLU A 248 13.76 -20.43 -5.38
CA GLU A 248 14.06 -21.70 -6.06
C GLU A 248 15.54 -21.90 -6.38
N LYS A 249 16.25 -20.83 -6.76
CA LYS A 249 17.61 -20.91 -7.29
C LYS A 249 18.70 -20.67 -6.23
N ASP A 250 18.53 -19.62 -5.43
CA ASP A 250 19.57 -19.14 -4.52
C ASP A 250 19.45 -19.81 -3.13
N GLY A 251 18.27 -20.34 -2.80
CA GLY A 251 17.95 -20.88 -1.48
C GLY A 251 17.44 -19.82 -0.51
N GLU A 252 16.80 -20.27 0.57
CA GLU A 252 16.06 -19.42 1.50
C GLU A 252 16.97 -18.42 2.24
N VAL A 253 18.13 -18.90 2.73
CA VAL A 253 19.07 -18.13 3.56
C VAL A 253 19.72 -16.99 2.76
N ASP A 254 20.23 -17.30 1.57
CA ASP A 254 20.91 -16.32 0.72
C ASP A 254 19.93 -15.22 0.27
N PHE A 255 18.70 -15.60 -0.06
CA PHE A 255 17.67 -14.65 -0.47
C PHE A 255 17.23 -13.72 0.66
N ILE A 256 17.00 -14.24 1.87
CA ILE A 256 16.72 -13.39 3.05
C ILE A 256 17.90 -12.47 3.31
N THR A 257 19.13 -13.01 3.30
CA THR A 257 20.34 -12.25 3.58
C THR A 257 20.52 -11.11 2.58
N LEU A 258 20.33 -11.35 1.28
CA LEU A 258 20.35 -10.31 0.24
C LEU A 258 19.41 -9.15 0.56
N CYS A 259 18.17 -9.46 0.99
CA CYS A 259 17.19 -8.43 1.33
C CYS A 259 17.56 -7.67 2.60
N GLU A 260 18.04 -8.35 3.64
CA GLU A 260 18.48 -7.71 4.88
C GLU A 260 19.73 -6.84 4.69
N GLN A 261 20.64 -7.24 3.81
CA GLN A 261 21.80 -6.41 3.44
C GLN A 261 21.36 -5.12 2.72
N ASN A 262 20.25 -5.13 1.98
CA ASN A 262 19.70 -3.89 1.41
C ASN A 262 19.16 -2.93 2.48
N HIS A 263 18.57 -3.45 3.57
CA HIS A 263 18.20 -2.61 4.73
C HIS A 263 19.43 -2.10 5.47
N ASN A 264 20.44 -2.93 5.69
CA ASN A 264 21.70 -2.51 6.32
C ASN A 264 22.41 -1.43 5.51
N ARG A 265 22.47 -1.56 4.17
CA ARG A 265 23.03 -0.53 3.30
C ARG A 265 22.32 0.82 3.46
N GLN A 266 20.99 0.82 3.52
CA GLN A 266 20.21 2.04 3.77
C GLN A 266 20.49 2.63 5.16
N LEU A 267 20.64 1.79 6.20
CA LEU A 267 21.01 2.23 7.55
C LEU A 267 22.41 2.86 7.57
N CYS A 268 23.40 2.26 6.90
CA CYS A 268 24.74 2.82 6.84
C CYS A 268 24.79 4.15 6.09
N GLU A 269 24.05 4.30 4.98
CA GLU A 269 23.91 5.58 4.26
C GLU A 269 23.30 6.65 5.19
N LEU A 270 22.23 6.30 5.90
CA LEU A 270 21.57 7.19 6.85
C LEU A 270 22.48 7.56 8.05
N GLY A 271 23.19 6.58 8.61
CA GLY A 271 24.12 6.78 9.72
C GLY A 271 25.25 7.73 9.33
N GLN A 272 25.76 7.61 8.11
CA GLN A 272 26.78 8.52 7.57
C GLN A 272 26.22 9.95 7.43
N MET A 273 25.03 10.12 6.86
CA MET A 273 24.42 11.45 6.73
C MET A 273 24.22 12.14 8.08
N ILE A 274 23.84 11.39 9.13
CA ILE A 274 23.67 11.94 10.48
C ILE A 274 25.03 12.25 11.11
N GLU A 275 26.03 11.39 10.91
CA GLU A 275 27.38 11.60 11.45
C GLU A 275 28.05 12.86 10.87
N GLU A 276 27.86 13.13 9.57
CA GLU A 276 28.40 14.30 8.87
C GLU A 276 27.86 15.64 9.41
N ASP A 277 26.67 15.64 10.02
CA ASP A 277 26.01 16.86 10.56
C ASP A 277 25.67 16.71 12.07
N LYS A 278 26.36 15.81 12.77
CA LYS A 278 26.03 15.44 14.16
C LYS A 278 26.09 16.60 15.15
N ASP A 279 26.91 17.61 14.87
CA ASP A 279 27.09 18.78 15.75
C ASP A 279 25.89 19.75 15.63
N SER A 280 25.16 19.71 14.51
CA SER A 280 23.93 20.49 14.31
C SER A 280 22.69 19.74 14.78
N ILE A 281 22.64 18.42 14.58
CA ILE A 281 21.46 17.60 14.81
C ILE A 281 21.23 17.37 16.31
N ARG A 282 20.12 17.91 16.82
CA ARG A 282 19.64 17.64 18.18
C ARG A 282 18.48 16.65 18.24
N LEU A 283 17.68 16.57 17.18
CA LEU A 283 16.48 15.76 17.13
C LEU A 283 16.39 14.95 15.84
N ILE A 284 16.28 13.64 15.96
CA ILE A 284 16.05 12.71 14.84
C ILE A 284 14.58 12.29 14.89
N CYS A 285 13.82 12.66 13.87
CA CYS A 285 12.37 12.44 13.81
C CYS A 285 12.06 11.28 12.86
N ILE A 286 11.38 10.24 13.35
CA ILE A 286 11.01 9.06 12.57
C ILE A 286 9.47 8.99 12.48
N ALA A 287 8.91 9.27 11.31
CA ALA A 287 7.48 9.05 11.06
C ALA A 287 7.24 8.16 9.85
N GLY A 288 6.04 7.61 9.82
CA GLY A 288 5.60 6.71 8.78
C GLY A 288 4.20 6.22 9.09
N PRO A 289 3.44 5.83 8.06
CA PRO A 289 2.06 5.43 8.25
C PRO A 289 1.99 4.08 9.01
N SER A 290 0.80 3.61 9.38
CA SER A 290 0.65 2.37 10.15
C SER A 290 1.37 1.19 9.48
N SER A 291 1.96 0.30 10.28
CA SER A 291 2.60 -0.93 9.77
C SER A 291 3.82 -0.70 8.86
N SER A 292 4.54 0.41 9.08
CA SER A 292 5.80 0.71 8.39
C SER A 292 7.06 0.14 9.05
N GLY A 293 6.99 -0.35 10.30
CA GLY A 293 8.16 -0.88 11.00
C GLY A 293 8.94 0.14 11.83
N LYS A 294 8.28 1.24 12.27
CA LYS A 294 8.93 2.39 12.94
C LYS A 294 9.73 1.98 14.16
N THR A 295 9.11 1.21 15.06
CA THR A 295 9.70 0.85 16.35
C THR A 295 10.97 0.03 16.16
N THR A 296 10.91 -1.00 15.30
CA THR A 296 12.07 -1.83 14.98
C THR A 296 13.15 -1.06 14.24
N PHE A 297 12.75 -0.22 13.28
CA PHE A 297 13.68 0.66 12.56
C PHE A 297 14.40 1.65 13.48
N ALA A 298 13.68 2.29 14.42
CA ALA A 298 14.26 3.24 15.36
C ALA A 298 15.34 2.57 16.24
N ASN A 299 15.11 1.33 16.68
CA ASN A 299 16.10 0.55 17.40
C ASN A 299 17.31 0.19 16.52
N ARG A 300 17.10 -0.25 15.27
CA ARG A 300 18.20 -0.52 14.33
C ARG A 300 19.05 0.74 14.07
N LEU A 301 18.41 1.88 13.84
CA LEU A 301 19.09 3.16 13.63
C LEU A 301 19.88 3.57 14.87
N ARG A 302 19.32 3.39 16.07
CA ARG A 302 20.04 3.64 17.32
C ARG A 302 21.33 2.81 17.39
N ILE A 303 21.28 1.51 17.08
CA ILE A 303 22.49 0.65 17.07
C ILE A 303 23.50 1.13 16.01
N GLU A 304 23.04 1.48 14.81
CA GLU A 304 23.90 2.04 13.76
C GLU A 304 24.63 3.31 14.24
N LEU A 305 23.92 4.22 14.90
CA LEU A 305 24.50 5.45 15.45
C LEU A 305 25.47 5.17 16.62
N LEU A 306 25.13 4.22 17.49
CA LEU A 306 26.03 3.78 18.58
C LEU A 306 27.35 3.25 18.03
N SER A 307 27.33 2.53 16.90
CA SER A 307 28.55 2.03 16.26
C SER A 307 29.49 3.15 15.78
N ARG A 308 28.95 4.38 15.63
CA ARG A 308 29.66 5.60 15.22
C ARG A 308 29.98 6.52 16.41
N GLY A 309 29.76 6.05 17.64
CA GLY A 309 29.96 6.83 18.86
C GLY A 309 28.89 7.90 19.12
N ILE A 310 27.77 7.85 18.39
CA ILE A 310 26.60 8.70 18.60
C ILE A 310 25.62 7.91 19.48
N ASN A 311 25.29 8.43 20.65
CA ASN A 311 24.55 7.73 21.71
C ASN A 311 23.12 8.28 21.88
N PRO A 312 22.21 8.09 20.91
CA PRO A 312 20.89 8.68 21.00
C PRO A 312 19.98 7.93 21.98
N ILE A 313 19.09 8.69 22.61
CA ILE A 313 17.98 8.14 23.40
C ILE A 313 16.70 8.15 22.56
N ARG A 314 16.01 7.01 22.53
CA ARG A 314 14.71 6.87 21.85
C ARG A 314 13.57 7.22 22.80
N ILE A 315 12.64 8.04 22.31
CA ILE A 315 11.37 8.41 22.96
C ILE A 315 10.24 8.06 21.99
N SER A 316 9.28 7.24 22.45
CA SER A 316 8.08 6.99 21.66
C SER A 316 7.07 8.11 21.90
N MET A 317 6.53 8.67 20.82
CA MET A 317 5.46 9.66 20.94
C MET A 317 4.14 9.01 21.39
N ASP A 318 3.98 7.71 21.16
CA ASP A 318 2.81 6.95 21.62
C ASP A 318 2.71 6.95 23.16
N ASP A 319 3.81 7.13 23.89
CA ASP A 319 3.77 7.25 25.36
C ASP A 319 3.07 8.52 25.86
N TYR A 320 2.78 9.47 24.96
CA TYR A 320 2.15 10.75 25.27
C TYR A 320 0.66 10.81 24.92
N TYR A 321 0.03 9.70 24.51
CA TYR A 321 -1.42 9.67 24.34
C TYR A 321 -2.16 10.16 25.60
N LEU A 322 -3.22 10.92 25.40
CA LEU A 322 -4.17 11.25 26.45
C LEU A 322 -4.86 9.97 26.95
N ASP A 323 -5.31 9.99 28.20
CA ASP A 323 -6.11 8.89 28.73
C ASP A 323 -7.36 8.70 27.87
N LYS A 324 -7.83 7.46 27.72
CA LYS A 324 -8.91 7.07 26.79
C LYS A 324 -10.14 7.99 26.80
N ASN A 325 -10.51 8.51 27.98
CA ASN A 325 -11.69 9.37 28.15
C ASN A 325 -11.48 10.82 27.69
N ASN A 326 -10.25 11.22 27.41
CA ASN A 326 -9.85 12.58 27.02
C ASN A 326 -9.39 12.65 25.56
N ILE A 327 -9.43 11.52 24.83
CA ILE A 327 -9.08 11.47 23.41
C ILE A 327 -10.18 12.21 22.63
N PRO A 328 -9.83 13.11 21.69
CA PRO A 328 -10.82 13.81 20.89
C PRO A 328 -11.67 12.83 20.09
N LEU A 329 -12.93 13.17 19.86
CA LEU A 329 -13.82 12.39 19.02
C LEU A 329 -13.72 12.86 17.56
N ASP A 330 -13.89 11.93 16.63
CA ASP A 330 -13.98 12.18 15.21
C ASP A 330 -15.37 12.70 14.80
N GLU A 331 -15.59 12.87 13.49
CA GLU A 331 -16.87 13.35 12.93
C GLU A 331 -18.05 12.39 13.17
N ASN A 332 -17.78 11.12 13.52
CA ASN A 332 -18.77 10.10 13.82
C ASN A 332 -18.99 9.92 15.32
N GLY A 333 -18.27 10.67 16.17
CA GLY A 333 -18.33 10.54 17.62
C GLY A 333 -17.46 9.43 18.20
N GLU A 334 -16.57 8.83 17.40
CA GLU A 334 -15.64 7.78 17.81
C GLU A 334 -14.26 8.37 18.19
N PRO A 335 -13.49 7.78 19.11
CA PRO A 335 -12.17 8.32 19.47
C PRO A 335 -11.19 8.42 18.27
N ASP A 336 -10.71 9.63 17.96
CA ASP A 336 -9.73 9.90 16.89
C ASP A 336 -8.29 9.73 17.40
N LEU A 337 -7.84 8.47 17.46
CA LEU A 337 -6.47 8.12 17.84
C LEU A 337 -5.41 8.63 16.85
N GLU A 338 -5.79 8.95 15.62
CA GLU A 338 -4.87 9.42 14.60
C GLU A 338 -4.67 10.95 14.65
N SER A 339 -5.48 11.68 15.43
CA SER A 339 -5.30 13.13 15.62
C SER A 339 -4.02 13.45 16.40
N ALA A 340 -3.34 14.53 16.01
CA ALA A 340 -2.23 15.06 16.80
C ALA A 340 -2.70 15.50 18.20
N ASP A 341 -3.96 15.92 18.32
CA ASP A 341 -4.58 16.36 19.58
C ASP A 341 -4.90 15.19 20.53
N ALA A 342 -4.76 13.94 20.06
CA ALA A 342 -4.81 12.76 20.93
C ALA A 342 -3.56 12.65 21.82
N LEU A 343 -2.50 13.40 21.53
CA LEU A 343 -1.27 13.46 22.32
C LEU A 343 -1.29 14.65 23.28
N ASN A 344 -0.68 14.50 24.45
CA ASN A 344 -0.37 15.64 25.31
C ASN A 344 0.88 16.36 24.79
N ILE A 345 0.67 17.22 23.79
CA ILE A 345 1.70 17.99 23.08
C ILE A 345 2.46 18.91 24.05
N ALA A 346 1.77 19.46 25.05
CA ALA A 346 2.38 20.34 26.05
C ALA A 346 3.40 19.59 26.90
N LEU A 347 3.01 18.44 27.46
CA LEU A 347 3.92 17.58 28.23
C LEU A 347 5.08 17.06 27.36
N PHE A 348 4.79 16.70 26.10
CA PHE A 348 5.83 16.27 25.17
C PHE A 348 6.88 17.36 24.92
N ASN A 349 6.46 18.59 24.64
CA ASN A 349 7.39 19.69 24.39
C ASN A 349 8.14 20.14 25.64
N GLN A 350 7.50 20.08 26.81
CA GLN A 350 8.18 20.31 28.09
C GLN A 350 9.31 19.28 28.28
N ASN A 351 8.97 17.99 28.25
CA ASN A 351 9.93 16.90 28.42
C ASN A 351 11.05 16.97 27.37
N LEU A 352 10.71 17.26 26.11
CA LEU A 352 11.69 17.38 25.04
C LEU A 352 12.65 18.56 25.29
N GLY A 353 12.13 19.71 25.69
CA GLY A 353 12.95 20.89 26.02
C GLY A 353 13.89 20.63 27.20
N ASP A 354 13.37 20.04 28.28
CA ASP A 354 14.14 19.69 29.47
C ASP A 354 15.27 18.70 29.14
N LEU A 355 14.98 17.67 28.33
CA LEU A 355 16.00 16.71 27.87
C LEU A 355 17.05 17.35 26.95
N ILE A 356 16.65 18.29 26.08
CA ILE A 356 17.59 19.02 25.23
C ILE A 356 18.53 19.89 26.07
N ALA A 357 18.02 20.49 27.16
CA ALA A 357 18.80 21.25 28.13
C ALA A 357 19.68 20.36 29.05
N GLY A 358 19.59 19.04 28.93
CA GLY A 358 20.35 18.08 29.73
C GLY A 358 19.81 17.89 31.14
N LEU A 359 18.53 18.21 31.38
CA LEU A 359 17.86 17.97 32.65
C LEU A 359 17.37 16.51 32.74
N GLU A 360 17.17 16.04 33.98
CA GLU A 360 16.57 14.74 34.26
C GLU A 360 15.04 14.82 34.14
N VAL A 361 14.41 13.88 33.42
CA VAL A 361 12.97 13.85 33.17
C VAL A 361 12.39 12.46 33.43
N GLU A 362 11.28 12.39 34.17
CA GLU A 362 10.44 11.18 34.29
C GLU A 362 9.52 11.10 33.07
N LEU A 363 9.83 10.21 32.13
CA LEU A 363 9.00 10.02 30.94
C LEU A 363 7.69 9.31 31.28
N PRO A 364 6.57 9.65 30.63
CA PRO A 364 5.36 8.83 30.71
C PRO A 364 5.57 7.51 29.97
N LYS A 365 4.71 6.54 30.26
CA LYS A 365 4.52 5.33 29.45
C LYS A 365 3.03 5.14 29.23
N TYR A 366 2.59 4.94 27.99
CA TYR A 366 1.18 4.67 27.72
C TYR A 366 0.89 3.17 27.77
N ASP A 367 0.00 2.74 28.67
CA ASP A 367 -0.45 1.36 28.72
C ASP A 367 -1.68 1.18 27.84
N PHE A 368 -1.48 0.59 26.65
CA PHE A 368 -2.56 0.32 25.69
C PHE A 368 -3.63 -0.64 26.20
N LYS A 369 -3.33 -1.52 27.17
CA LYS A 369 -4.32 -2.42 27.77
C LYS A 369 -5.23 -1.67 28.73
N GLN A 370 -4.68 -0.72 29.48
CA GLN A 370 -5.44 0.10 30.45
C GLN A 370 -6.02 1.37 29.82
N GLY A 371 -5.50 1.81 28.67
CA GLY A 371 -5.87 3.06 28.02
C GLY A 371 -5.50 4.30 28.85
N LYS A 372 -4.38 4.26 29.58
CA LYS A 372 -3.94 5.31 30.51
C LYS A 372 -2.43 5.46 30.53
N ARG A 373 -1.96 6.66 30.85
CA ARG A 373 -0.54 6.89 31.13
C ARG A 373 -0.15 6.44 32.53
N VAL A 374 1.01 5.80 32.63
CA VAL A 374 1.67 5.43 33.88
C VAL A 374 3.07 6.06 33.94
N LYS A 375 3.69 6.05 35.11
CA LYS A 375 5.07 6.49 35.27
C LYS A 375 6.00 5.56 34.50
N GLY A 376 6.83 6.15 33.64
CA GLY A 376 7.85 5.44 32.89
C GLY A 376 9.22 5.55 33.56
N ARG A 377 10.26 5.52 32.72
CA ARG A 377 11.66 5.62 33.17
C ARG A 377 12.07 7.07 33.36
N VAL A 378 12.99 7.29 34.30
CA VAL A 378 13.72 8.55 34.47
C VAL A 378 14.95 8.52 33.57
N LEU A 379 15.21 9.58 32.81
CA LEU A 379 16.39 9.66 31.96
C LEU A 379 16.91 11.09 31.82
N GLN A 380 18.18 11.19 31.47
CA GLN A 380 18.91 12.43 31.18
C GLN A 380 19.67 12.22 29.87
N VAL A 381 19.60 13.20 28.96
CA VAL A 381 20.32 13.15 27.67
C VAL A 381 21.52 14.09 27.75
N PRO A 382 22.75 13.63 27.49
CA PRO A 382 23.90 14.52 27.37
C PRO A 382 23.70 15.59 26.30
N ILE A 383 24.22 16.80 26.53
CA ILE A 383 23.97 17.96 25.67
C ILE A 383 24.55 17.80 24.24
N ASP A 384 25.51 16.89 24.07
CA ASP A 384 26.19 16.54 22.83
C ASP A 384 25.56 15.33 22.11
N GLN A 385 24.51 14.70 22.65
CA GLN A 385 23.93 13.47 22.12
C GLN A 385 22.49 13.62 21.63
N PRO A 386 22.15 13.28 20.37
CA PRO A 386 20.83 13.57 19.81
C PRO A 386 19.72 12.72 20.43
N ILE A 387 18.47 13.18 20.30
CA ILE A 387 17.27 12.43 20.72
C ILE A 387 16.59 11.84 19.49
N ILE A 388 16.21 10.57 19.53
CA ILE A 388 15.33 9.95 18.53
C ILE A 388 13.89 10.01 19.03
N ILE A 389 12.99 10.60 18.25
CA ILE A 389 11.54 10.50 18.45
C ILE A 389 10.92 9.67 17.34
N GLU A 390 9.96 8.82 17.69
CA GLU A 390 9.20 8.07 16.70
C GLU A 390 7.70 8.08 16.99
N GLY A 391 6.91 8.18 15.93
CA GLY A 391 5.46 8.22 16.00
C GLY A 391 4.86 8.63 14.66
N ILE A 392 3.55 8.44 14.49
CA ILE A 392 2.87 8.81 13.23
C ILE A 392 2.97 10.32 12.92
N HIS A 393 3.14 11.15 13.96
CA HIS A 393 3.25 12.61 13.84
C HIS A 393 4.67 13.16 14.01
N ALA A 394 5.71 12.33 14.06
CA ALA A 394 7.07 12.81 14.39
C ALA A 394 7.63 13.84 13.40
N LEU A 395 7.15 13.85 12.15
CA LEU A 395 7.54 14.86 11.14
C LEU A 395 6.66 16.12 11.17
N ASN A 396 5.63 16.16 12.01
CA ASN A 396 4.72 17.29 12.14
C ASN A 396 5.40 18.41 12.95
N GLU A 397 5.69 19.54 12.28
CA GLU A 397 6.34 20.69 12.90
C GLU A 397 5.61 21.26 14.12
N ARG A 398 4.28 21.07 14.18
CA ARG A 398 3.47 21.51 15.33
C ARG A 398 3.84 20.81 16.63
N LEU A 399 4.42 19.61 16.55
CA LEU A 399 4.75 18.80 17.73
C LEU A 399 6.14 19.07 18.28
N THR A 400 7.02 19.73 17.52
CA THR A 400 8.44 19.91 17.88
C THR A 400 8.85 21.38 17.76
N THR A 401 7.96 22.31 18.10
CA THR A 401 8.19 23.77 17.95
C THR A 401 9.31 24.29 18.85
N SER A 402 9.64 23.56 19.92
CA SER A 402 10.74 23.85 20.83
C SER A 402 12.13 23.66 20.21
N VAL A 403 12.22 23.00 19.05
CA VAL A 403 13.48 22.69 18.36
C VAL A 403 13.51 23.38 17.00
N SER A 404 14.63 24.04 16.68
CA SER A 404 14.79 24.73 15.39
C SER A 404 14.90 23.73 14.24
N SER A 405 14.42 24.08 13.05
CA SER A 405 14.39 23.18 11.89
C SER A 405 15.77 22.66 11.47
N HIS A 406 16.83 23.48 11.55
CA HIS A 406 18.19 23.08 11.23
C HIS A 406 18.79 22.05 12.21
N GLN A 407 18.20 21.89 13.40
CA GLN A 407 18.62 20.90 14.39
C GLN A 407 17.82 19.59 14.27
N LYS A 408 16.95 19.47 13.27
CA LYS A 408 16.09 18.30 13.03
C LYS A 408 16.60 17.51 11.84
N PHE A 409 16.74 16.21 12.04
CA PHE A 409 16.92 15.24 10.96
C PHE A 409 15.66 14.40 10.81
N LYS A 410 14.96 14.54 9.69
CA LYS A 410 13.64 13.93 9.43
C LYS A 410 13.76 12.68 8.57
N ILE A 411 13.21 11.58 9.06
CA ILE A 411 13.19 10.29 8.39
C ILE A 411 11.74 9.86 8.19
N PHE A 412 11.37 9.64 6.94
CA PHE A 412 10.10 9.00 6.59
C PHE A 412 10.33 7.50 6.34
N ILE A 413 9.55 6.62 6.96
CA ILE A 413 9.63 5.18 6.76
C ILE A 413 8.31 4.62 6.24
N ALA A 414 8.37 3.90 5.13
CA ALA A 414 7.22 3.19 4.57
C ALA A 414 7.68 2.07 3.63
N PRO A 415 6.88 1.00 3.45
CA PRO A 415 7.20 -0.01 2.45
C PRO A 415 6.96 0.57 1.05
N GLN A 416 8.04 0.72 0.28
CA GLN A 416 8.03 1.19 -1.10
C GLN A 416 8.26 -0.01 -2.03
N SER A 417 7.30 -0.93 -2.03
CA SER A 417 7.37 -2.09 -2.92
C SER A 417 7.30 -1.64 -4.38
N GLN A 418 8.21 -2.16 -5.21
CA GLN A 418 8.21 -2.00 -6.66
C GLN A 418 8.04 -3.37 -7.33
N VAL A 419 7.15 -4.17 -6.74
CA VAL A 419 6.86 -5.55 -7.14
C VAL A 419 5.56 -5.61 -7.93
N ASN A 420 5.58 -6.36 -9.02
CA ASN A 420 4.42 -6.61 -9.85
C ASN A 420 4.02 -8.09 -9.84
N ILE A 421 2.71 -8.35 -9.99
CA ILE A 421 2.21 -9.68 -10.34
C ILE A 421 2.61 -9.98 -11.79
N ASP A 422 2.38 -9.00 -12.66
CA ASP A 422 2.79 -8.93 -14.06
C ASP A 422 2.94 -7.45 -14.47
N ASN A 423 3.47 -7.14 -15.65
CA ASN A 423 3.77 -5.78 -16.10
C ASN A 423 2.56 -4.83 -16.02
N HIS A 424 1.33 -5.35 -16.15
CA HIS A 424 0.13 -4.54 -16.08
C HIS A 424 -0.52 -4.50 -14.69
N ASN A 425 -0.08 -5.34 -13.74
CA ASN A 425 -0.70 -5.51 -12.42
C ASN A 425 0.31 -5.26 -11.29
N PRO A 426 0.54 -3.98 -10.90
CA PRO A 426 1.40 -3.64 -9.78
C PRO A 426 0.75 -4.05 -8.44
N MET A 427 1.59 -4.47 -7.49
CA MET A 427 1.11 -4.82 -6.16
C MET A 427 0.70 -3.58 -5.36
N SER A 428 -0.43 -3.67 -4.65
CA SER A 428 -0.95 -2.58 -3.83
C SER A 428 -0.13 -2.39 -2.56
N LEU A 429 0.44 -1.19 -2.38
CA LEU A 429 1.13 -0.79 -1.14
C LEU A 429 0.18 -0.75 0.06
N THR A 430 -1.10 -0.42 -0.18
CA THR A 430 -2.13 -0.42 0.85
C THR A 430 -2.40 -1.84 1.35
N ASP A 431 -2.47 -2.82 0.44
CA ASP A 431 -2.74 -4.22 0.79
C ASP A 431 -1.58 -4.85 1.54
N LEU A 432 -0.35 -4.56 1.12
CA LEU A 432 0.85 -4.97 1.83
C LEU A 432 0.82 -4.48 3.30
N ARG A 433 0.47 -3.21 3.51
CA ARG A 433 0.41 -2.63 4.86
C ARG A 433 -0.75 -3.17 5.68
N LEU A 434 -1.88 -3.43 5.03
CA LEU A 434 -3.03 -4.08 5.65
C LEU A 434 -2.66 -5.50 6.11
N LEU A 435 -1.96 -6.29 5.29
CA LEU A 435 -1.46 -7.62 5.67
C LEU A 435 -0.53 -7.56 6.88
N ARG A 436 0.47 -6.65 6.86
CA ARG A 436 1.33 -6.41 8.03
C ARG A 436 0.53 -6.08 9.28
N ARG A 437 -0.56 -5.31 9.13
CA ARG A 437 -1.42 -4.91 10.24
C ARG A 437 -2.24 -6.07 10.78
N ILE A 438 -2.90 -6.84 9.92
CA ILE A 438 -3.71 -8.02 10.30
C ILE A 438 -2.87 -8.99 11.13
N VAL A 439 -1.66 -9.33 10.66
CA VAL A 439 -0.79 -10.27 11.37
C VAL A 439 -0.32 -9.71 12.71
N ARG A 440 0.14 -8.45 12.74
CA ARG A 440 0.61 -7.80 13.97
C ARG A 440 -0.48 -7.64 15.02
N ASP A 441 -1.66 -7.17 14.60
CA ASP A 441 -2.76 -6.84 15.51
C ASP A 441 -3.32 -8.13 16.14
N PHE A 442 -3.39 -9.22 15.37
CA PHE A 442 -3.70 -10.55 15.89
C PHE A 442 -2.65 -11.04 16.90
N GLN A 443 -1.36 -10.96 16.57
CA GLN A 443 -0.31 -11.49 17.43
C GLN A 443 -0.09 -10.69 18.73
N PHE A 444 -0.19 -9.35 18.67
CA PHE A 444 0.29 -8.49 19.75
C PHE A 444 -0.77 -7.58 20.36
N ARG A 445 -1.95 -7.46 19.74
CA ARG A 445 -3.00 -6.51 20.17
C ARG A 445 -4.33 -7.16 20.50
N ASN A 446 -4.42 -8.50 20.47
CA ASN A 446 -5.65 -9.24 20.75
C ASN A 446 -6.82 -8.73 19.89
N SER A 447 -6.55 -8.45 18.61
CA SER A 447 -7.55 -7.99 17.63
C SER A 447 -7.67 -9.01 16.51
N THR A 448 -8.89 -9.37 16.14
CA THR A 448 -9.15 -10.27 15.02
C THR A 448 -8.85 -9.58 13.68
N ALA A 449 -8.83 -10.37 12.60
CA ALA A 449 -8.73 -9.81 11.25
C ALA A 449 -9.92 -8.87 10.95
N ILE A 450 -11.13 -9.21 11.41
CA ILE A 450 -12.35 -8.40 11.25
C ILE A 450 -12.21 -7.06 11.99
N ASP A 451 -11.73 -7.06 13.23
CA ASP A 451 -11.52 -5.82 13.99
C ASP A 451 -10.55 -4.88 13.25
N THR A 452 -9.47 -5.46 12.70
CA THR A 452 -8.47 -4.72 11.94
C THR A 452 -9.05 -4.13 10.65
N LEU A 453 -9.85 -4.91 9.92
CA LEU A 453 -10.50 -4.48 8.68
C LEU A 453 -11.54 -3.39 8.93
N THR A 454 -12.28 -3.49 10.04
CA THR A 454 -13.24 -2.48 10.50
C THR A 454 -12.57 -1.13 10.77
N MET A 455 -11.40 -1.13 11.42
CA MET A 455 -10.67 0.11 11.73
C MET A 455 -9.88 0.68 10.55
N TRP A 456 -9.52 -0.15 9.56
CA TRP A 456 -8.64 0.24 8.46
C TRP A 456 -9.11 1.50 7.71
N PRO A 457 -10.40 1.71 7.46
CA PRO A 457 -10.89 2.93 6.84
C PRO A 457 -10.51 4.24 7.53
N ASN A 458 -10.59 4.26 8.86
CA ASN A 458 -10.31 5.45 9.68
C ASN A 458 -8.81 5.71 9.77
N VAL A 459 -8.03 4.64 9.92
CA VAL A 459 -6.56 4.71 9.87
C VAL A 459 -6.11 5.35 8.57
N ARG A 460 -6.63 4.89 7.43
CA ARG A 460 -6.28 5.47 6.13
C ARG A 460 -6.61 6.95 6.07
N LYS A 461 -7.79 7.36 6.55
CA LYS A 461 -8.20 8.76 6.61
C LYS A 461 -7.24 9.61 7.46
N GLY A 462 -6.85 9.12 8.64
CA GLY A 462 -5.86 9.76 9.50
C GLY A 462 -4.50 9.93 8.82
N GLU A 463 -4.01 8.88 8.14
CA GLU A 463 -2.76 8.92 7.38
C GLU A 463 -2.77 9.98 6.26
N PHE A 464 -3.90 10.10 5.55
CA PHE A 464 -4.10 11.11 4.52
C PHE A 464 -4.07 12.53 5.08
N LYS A 465 -4.71 12.75 6.22
CA LYS A 465 -4.81 14.07 6.84
C LYS A 465 -3.48 14.52 7.44
N TRP A 466 -2.77 13.62 8.12
CA TRP A 466 -1.69 14.00 9.02
C TRP A 466 -0.29 13.56 8.60
N ILE A 467 -0.17 12.46 7.85
CA ILE A 467 1.13 11.81 7.62
C ILE A 467 1.64 12.12 6.22
N TYR A 468 0.84 11.84 5.18
CA TYR A 468 1.33 11.93 3.80
C TYR A 468 1.75 13.34 3.35
N ASN A 469 1.20 14.38 3.97
CA ASN A 469 1.59 15.77 3.68
C ASN A 469 2.96 16.15 4.28
N THR A 470 3.47 15.36 5.22
CA THR A 470 4.77 15.59 5.88
C THR A 470 5.92 14.77 5.29
N GLN A 471 5.62 13.89 4.32
CA GLN A 471 6.64 13.03 3.72
C GLN A 471 7.62 13.82 2.84
N GLU A 472 7.13 14.87 2.17
CA GLU A 472 7.99 15.78 1.42
C GLU A 472 8.65 16.75 2.42
N GLY A 473 9.96 16.91 2.31
CA GLY A 473 10.77 17.60 3.32
C GLY A 473 11.44 16.68 4.35
N ALA A 474 11.29 15.35 4.24
CA ALA A 474 12.15 14.41 4.94
C ALA A 474 13.58 14.46 4.36
N ASN A 475 14.59 14.42 5.23
CA ASN A 475 16.01 14.32 4.84
C ASN A 475 16.32 12.94 4.24
N PHE A 476 15.62 11.90 4.71
CA PHE A 476 15.77 10.54 4.23
C PHE A 476 14.43 9.80 4.18
N VAL A 477 14.23 8.96 3.15
CA VAL A 477 13.09 8.05 3.09
C VAL A 477 13.59 6.61 3.12
N PHE A 478 13.31 5.91 4.21
CA PHE A 478 13.69 4.51 4.40
C PHE A 478 12.64 3.58 3.79
N ASN A 479 13.06 2.74 2.84
CA ASN A 479 12.20 1.70 2.28
C ASN A 479 12.18 0.48 3.21
N SER A 480 11.08 0.31 3.94
CA SER A 480 10.90 -0.81 4.87
C SER A 480 10.44 -2.11 4.19
N PHE A 481 10.24 -2.12 2.87
CA PHE A 481 9.83 -3.33 2.14
C PHE A 481 10.99 -4.32 2.06
N SER A 482 10.70 -5.60 2.27
CA SER A 482 11.65 -6.70 2.05
C SER A 482 11.04 -7.68 1.06
N SER A 483 11.74 -8.01 -0.03
CA SER A 483 11.18 -8.81 -1.12
C SER A 483 10.69 -10.20 -0.68
N TYR A 484 11.28 -10.78 0.36
CA TYR A 484 10.87 -12.07 0.91
C TYR A 484 9.66 -12.00 1.86
N GLU A 485 9.23 -10.79 2.25
CA GLU A 485 8.34 -10.63 3.41
C GLU A 485 6.99 -11.33 3.23
N LEU A 486 6.41 -11.28 2.03
CA LEU A 486 5.11 -11.90 1.77
C LEU A 486 5.20 -13.44 1.72
N SER A 487 6.33 -13.99 1.30
CA SER A 487 6.61 -15.43 1.34
C SER A 487 6.66 -15.99 2.76
N VAL A 488 7.13 -15.18 3.73
CA VAL A 488 7.11 -15.54 5.16
C VAL A 488 5.76 -15.22 5.80
N MET A 489 5.22 -14.03 5.53
CA MET A 489 4.00 -13.52 6.15
C MET A 489 2.76 -14.34 5.79
N LYS A 490 2.76 -14.99 4.61
CA LYS A 490 1.69 -15.88 4.16
C LYS A 490 1.34 -16.95 5.20
N LYS A 491 2.33 -17.54 5.88
CA LYS A 491 2.13 -18.53 6.97
C LYS A 491 1.20 -18.03 8.08
N TYR A 492 1.27 -16.73 8.38
CA TYR A 492 0.51 -16.10 9.45
C TYR A 492 -0.78 -15.45 8.95
N ALA A 493 -0.74 -14.85 7.77
CA ALA A 493 -1.88 -14.11 7.21
C ALA A 493 -2.96 -15.05 6.65
N MET A 494 -2.57 -16.17 6.00
CA MET A 494 -3.54 -17.04 5.32
C MET A 494 -4.62 -17.60 6.26
N PRO A 495 -4.29 -18.18 7.43
CA PRO A 495 -5.32 -18.70 8.34
C PRO A 495 -6.31 -17.62 8.82
N LEU A 496 -5.80 -16.42 9.10
CA LEU A 496 -6.62 -15.30 9.59
C LEU A 496 -7.58 -14.77 8.52
N LEU A 497 -7.19 -14.84 7.25
CA LEU A 497 -8.02 -14.41 6.13
C LEU A 497 -9.04 -15.48 5.75
N GLU A 498 -8.67 -16.76 5.85
CA GLU A 498 -9.55 -17.89 5.54
C GLU A 498 -10.64 -18.11 6.62
N GLU A 499 -10.44 -17.60 7.83
CA GLU A 499 -11.44 -17.61 8.91
C GLU A 499 -12.58 -16.60 8.68
N ILE A 500 -12.39 -15.61 7.80
CA ILE A 500 -13.44 -14.63 7.48
C ILE A 500 -14.55 -15.29 6.67
N ASP A 501 -15.74 -15.34 7.25
CA ASP A 501 -16.93 -15.94 6.65
C ASP A 501 -17.28 -15.29 5.30
N SER A 502 -17.82 -16.09 4.37
CA SER A 502 -18.17 -15.63 3.02
C SER A 502 -19.31 -14.60 3.01
N GLU A 503 -20.14 -14.58 4.04
CA GLU A 503 -21.21 -13.60 4.23
C GLU A 503 -20.74 -12.34 4.98
N SER A 504 -19.47 -12.28 5.41
CA SER A 504 -18.90 -11.05 5.98
C SER A 504 -18.76 -9.96 4.92
N GLU A 505 -19.07 -8.70 5.28
CA GLU A 505 -18.79 -7.53 4.44
C GLU A 505 -17.30 -7.38 4.08
N PHE A 506 -16.40 -7.98 4.87
CA PHE A 506 -14.96 -7.92 4.66
C PHE A 506 -14.42 -9.06 3.78
N PHE A 507 -15.27 -10.03 3.41
CA PHE A 507 -14.87 -11.15 2.56
C PHE A 507 -14.25 -10.72 1.22
N PRO A 508 -14.75 -9.68 0.50
CA PRO A 508 -14.12 -9.22 -0.74
C PRO A 508 -12.66 -8.78 -0.57
N VAL A 509 -12.33 -8.16 0.57
CA VAL A 509 -10.95 -7.78 0.91
C VAL A 509 -10.13 -9.03 1.21
N ALA A 510 -10.66 -9.95 2.00
CA ALA A 510 -9.99 -11.21 2.34
C ALA A 510 -9.68 -12.06 1.09
N GLU A 511 -10.68 -12.28 0.23
CA GLU A 511 -10.56 -13.01 -1.04
C GLU A 511 -9.43 -12.43 -1.89
N ARG A 512 -9.38 -11.11 -2.01
CA ARG A 512 -8.34 -10.40 -2.78
C ARG A 512 -6.95 -10.61 -2.18
N LEU A 513 -6.79 -10.49 -0.87
CA LEU A 513 -5.49 -10.72 -0.20
C LEU A 513 -5.03 -12.18 -0.34
N ILE A 514 -5.94 -13.15 -0.15
CA ILE A 514 -5.68 -14.58 -0.35
C ILE A 514 -5.23 -14.85 -1.79
N ARG A 515 -5.96 -14.34 -2.78
CA ARG A 515 -5.61 -14.49 -4.21
C ARG A 515 -4.21 -13.97 -4.53
N MET A 516 -3.78 -12.88 -3.88
CA MET A 516 -2.43 -12.34 -4.07
C MET A 516 -1.37 -13.25 -3.41
N LEU A 517 -1.58 -13.64 -2.16
CA LEU A 517 -0.64 -14.47 -1.39
C LEU A 517 -0.42 -15.84 -2.02
N LYS A 518 -1.43 -16.42 -2.69
CA LYS A 518 -1.32 -17.70 -3.41
C LYS A 518 -0.20 -17.75 -4.45
N PHE A 519 0.19 -16.61 -5.03
CA PHE A 519 1.28 -16.57 -6.01
C PHE A 519 2.68 -16.65 -5.38
N PHE A 520 2.83 -16.41 -4.09
CA PHE A 520 4.12 -16.46 -3.40
C PHE A 520 4.43 -17.90 -2.94
N LYS A 521 5.66 -18.35 -3.20
CA LYS A 521 6.19 -19.56 -2.55
C LYS A 521 6.37 -19.29 -1.06
N ASP A 522 6.14 -20.33 -0.26
CA ASP A 522 6.33 -20.27 1.19
C ASP A 522 7.82 -20.20 1.51
N LEU A 523 8.15 -19.43 2.54
CA LEU A 523 9.50 -19.31 3.06
C LEU A 523 9.44 -19.38 4.61
N PRO A 524 10.25 -20.24 5.26
CA PRO A 524 10.17 -20.42 6.70
C PRO A 524 10.74 -19.21 7.46
N ASP A 525 10.10 -18.86 8.56
CA ASP A 525 10.46 -17.71 9.39
C ASP A 525 11.73 -17.94 10.24
N MET A 526 12.25 -19.17 10.32
CA MET A 526 13.44 -19.51 11.13
C MET A 526 14.71 -18.77 10.69
N TRP A 527 14.81 -18.43 9.41
CA TRP A 527 15.98 -17.75 8.84
C TRP A 527 15.88 -16.23 8.91
N VAL A 528 14.72 -15.68 9.29
CA VAL A 528 14.53 -14.24 9.42
C VAL A 528 15.34 -13.74 10.62
N PRO A 529 16.29 -12.81 10.47
CA PRO A 529 17.08 -12.32 11.59
C PRO A 529 16.20 -11.71 12.69
N CYS A 530 16.60 -11.88 13.95
CA CYS A 530 15.85 -11.34 15.11
C CYS A 530 15.79 -9.79 15.11
N ASN A 531 16.70 -9.12 14.40
CA ASN A 531 16.70 -7.68 14.22
C ASN A 531 16.01 -7.20 12.93
N SER A 532 15.42 -8.10 12.13
CA SER A 532 14.70 -7.72 10.91
C SER A 532 13.45 -6.90 11.23
N ILE A 533 13.09 -5.95 10.36
CA ILE A 533 11.86 -5.15 10.48
C ILE A 533 10.62 -6.05 10.47
N ILE A 534 10.65 -7.17 9.75
CA ILE A 534 9.50 -8.07 9.65
C ILE A 534 9.14 -8.69 11.01
N ARG A 535 10.11 -8.82 11.92
CA ARG A 535 9.90 -9.34 13.28
C ARG A 535 8.95 -8.48 14.12
N GLU A 536 8.72 -7.22 13.73
CA GLU A 536 7.67 -6.38 14.31
C GLU A 536 6.26 -6.94 14.06
N PHE A 537 6.07 -7.64 12.94
CA PHE A 537 4.77 -8.14 12.51
C PHE A 537 4.58 -9.61 12.84
N ILE A 538 5.61 -10.44 12.67
CA ILE A 538 5.51 -11.91 12.81
C ILE A 538 6.05 -12.46 14.14
N GLY A 539 6.67 -11.60 14.97
CA GLY A 539 7.27 -11.98 16.25
C GLY A 539 8.70 -12.52 16.16
N GLY A 540 9.35 -12.67 17.33
CA GLY A 540 10.75 -13.09 17.45
C GLY A 540 11.75 -11.95 17.32
N SER A 541 11.35 -10.71 17.59
CA SER A 541 12.26 -9.56 17.55
C SER A 541 13.14 -9.51 18.79
N CYS A 542 14.43 -9.23 18.62
CA CYS A 542 15.34 -8.97 19.74
C CYS A 542 15.10 -7.63 20.45
N TYR A 543 14.12 -6.84 19.99
CA TYR A 543 13.77 -5.54 20.57
C TYR A 543 12.48 -5.56 21.40
N GLN A 544 11.88 -6.73 21.65
CA GLN A 544 10.59 -6.83 22.37
C GLN A 544 10.64 -6.35 23.83
N ASP A 545 11.85 -6.19 24.40
CA ASP A 545 12.08 -5.77 25.80
C ASP A 545 12.98 -4.52 25.95
N VAL A 546 13.26 -3.77 24.87
CA VAL A 546 14.28 -2.68 24.85
C VAL A 546 13.69 -1.26 24.82
#